data_AF-A0AA88Q2D7-F1
#
_entry.id   AF-A0AA88Q2D7-F1
#
_cell.length_a   1.000
_cell.length_b   1.000
_cell.length_c   1.000
_cell.angle_alpha   90.00
_cell.angle_beta   90.00
_cell.angle_gamma   90.00
#
_symmetry.space_group_name_H-M   'P 1'
#
loop_
_entity.id
_entity.type
_entity.pdbx_description
1 polymer ?
#
loop_
_entity_poly.entity_id
_entity_poly.type
_entity_poly.pdbx_seq_one_letter_code
_entity_poly.pdbx_strand_id
1 'polypeptide(L)'
;MREEEEQKKQMMKEKLDEINRHITALSNIIKDMEEMMKANDVCFLKKFPVSMERVQISQPDPQTPSGALIHVPRYLGNLPFRVWKKMQDIVQNTPVILDPNTAHSCLVLSDDLTRVRWQGS
;
A
#
# COMPACT_ATOMS: atom_id res chain seq x y z
N MET A 1 -2.64 -5.96 5.55
CA MET A 1 -2.03 -4.72 6.09
C MET A 1 -0.57 -4.96 6.39
N ARG A 2 -0.19 -5.55 7.54
CA ARG A 2 1.22 -5.72 7.94
C ARG A 2 2.10 -6.41 6.89
N GLU A 3 1.58 -7.46 6.25
CA GLU A 3 2.33 -8.23 5.24
C GLU A 3 2.54 -7.48 3.91
N GLU A 4 1.53 -6.78 3.39
CA GLU A 4 1.67 -5.96 2.18
C GLU A 4 2.54 -4.71 2.42
N GLU A 5 2.47 -4.11 3.61
CA GLU A 5 3.36 -3.00 3.99
C GLU A 5 4.83 -3.44 4.07
N GLU A 6 5.10 -4.60 4.68
CA GLU A 6 6.47 -5.11 4.80
C GLU A 6 7.03 -5.53 3.43
N GLN A 7 6.22 -6.18 2.59
CA GLN A 7 6.62 -6.54 1.23
C GLN A 7 6.92 -5.28 0.39
N LYS A 8 6.11 -4.22 0.51
CA LYS A 8 6.33 -2.95 -0.19
C LYS A 8 7.60 -2.25 0.29
N LYS A 9 7.85 -2.24 1.60
CA LYS A 9 9.06 -1.67 2.20
C LYS A 9 10.32 -2.41 1.71
N GLN A 10 10.25 -3.74 1.64
CA GLN A 10 11.34 -4.57 1.13
C GLN A 10 11.62 -4.30 -0.36
N MET A 11 10.59 -4.26 -1.21
CA MET A 11 10.76 -3.92 -2.63
C MET A 11 11.34 -2.52 -2.84
N MET A 12 10.94 -1.55 -2.03
CA MET A 12 11.46 -0.19 -2.11
C MET A 12 12.93 -0.11 -1.71
N LYS A 13 13.34 -0.88 -0.69
CA LYS A 13 14.74 -1.01 -0.27
C LYS A 13 15.61 -1.64 -1.37
N GLU A 14 15.16 -2.73 -1.97
CA GLU A 14 15.88 -3.40 -3.07
C GLU A 14 16.07 -2.48 -4.28
N LYS A 15 15.02 -1.72 -4.65
CA LYS A 15 15.13 -0.73 -5.73
C LYS A 15 16.11 0.39 -5.41
N LEU A 16 16.17 0.83 -4.16
CA LEU A 16 17.11 1.87 -3.72
C LEU A 16 18.56 1.36 -3.78
N ASP A 17 18.80 0.13 -3.33
CA ASP A 17 20.12 -0.50 -3.39
C ASP A 17 20.59 -0.68 -4.84
N GLU A 18 19.69 -1.04 -5.76
CA GLU A 18 20.01 -1.19 -7.17
C GLU A 18 20.38 0.15 -7.83
N ILE A 19 19.62 1.22 -7.54
CA ILE A 19 19.94 2.57 -8.00
C ILE A 19 21.31 3.00 -7.46
N ASN A 20 21.61 2.72 -6.20
CA ASN A 20 22.88 3.10 -5.59
C ASN A 20 24.08 2.34 -6.20
N ARG A 21 23.88 1.08 -6.60
CA ARG A 21 24.87 0.31 -7.37
C ARG A 21 25.10 0.93 -8.75
N HIS A 22 24.04 1.31 -9.45
CA HIS A 22 24.15 1.98 -10.75
C HIS A 22 24.90 3.32 -10.64
N ILE A 23 24.60 4.12 -9.62
CA ILE A 23 25.32 5.38 -9.35
C ILE A 23 26.81 5.11 -9.11
N THR A 24 27.13 4.10 -8.31
CA THR A 24 28.52 3.71 -8.01
C THR A 24 29.26 3.25 -9.27
N ALA A 25 28.62 2.42 -10.09
CA ALA A 25 29.18 1.94 -11.35
C ALA A 25 29.45 3.09 -12.33
N LEU A 26 28.49 3.99 -12.51
CA LEU A 26 28.64 5.18 -13.35
C LEU A 26 29.75 6.10 -12.82
N SER A 27 29.81 6.31 -11.51
CA SER A 27 30.86 7.13 -10.88
C SER A 27 32.26 6.56 -11.12
N ASN A 28 32.41 5.23 -11.04
CA ASN A 28 33.68 4.57 -11.36
C ASN A 28 34.05 4.74 -12.83
N ILE A 29 33.09 4.60 -13.76
CA ILE A 29 33.33 4.81 -15.20
C ILE A 29 33.78 6.24 -15.49
N ILE A 30 33.14 7.23 -14.87
CA ILE A 30 33.51 8.65 -15.03
C ILE A 30 34.95 8.86 -14.54
N LYS A 31 35.29 8.32 -13.35
CA LYS A 31 36.64 8.44 -12.79
C LYS A 31 37.69 7.78 -13.69
N ASP A 32 37.41 6.58 -14.19
CA ASP A 32 38.30 5.85 -15.11
C ASP A 32 38.51 6.63 -16.41
N MET A 33 37.46 7.26 -16.94
CA MET A 33 37.54 8.13 -18.11
C MET A 33 38.35 9.39 -17.82
N GLU A 34 38.15 10.02 -16.66
CA GLU A 34 38.87 11.22 -16.24
C GLU A 34 40.38 10.95 -16.06
N GLU A 35 40.74 9.78 -15.52
CA GLU A 35 42.13 9.30 -15.44
C GLU A 35 42.70 8.99 -16.83
N MET A 36 41.92 8.37 -17.72
CA MET A 36 42.33 8.11 -19.10
C MET A 36 42.56 9.41 -19.90
N MET A 37 41.75 10.44 -19.67
CA MET A 37 41.92 11.77 -20.28
C MET A 37 43.14 12.51 -19.72
N LYS A 38 43.50 12.28 -18.45
CA LYS A 38 44.75 12.79 -17.86
C LYS A 38 45.98 12.04 -18.37
N ALA A 39 45.84 10.79 -18.84
CA ALA A 39 46.93 9.98 -19.37
C ALA A 39 47.16 10.23 -20.87
N ASN A 40 47.97 11.25 -21.18
CA ASN A 40 48.69 11.55 -22.44
C ASN A 40 48.01 11.14 -23.78
N ASP A 41 47.76 12.14 -24.64
CA ASP A 41 46.86 12.19 -25.82
C ASP A 41 46.89 11.03 -26.84
N VAL A 42 47.86 10.12 -26.79
CA VAL A 42 48.02 9.01 -27.75
C VAL A 42 47.22 7.75 -27.37
N CYS A 43 46.94 7.52 -26.07
CA CYS A 43 46.22 6.33 -25.61
C CYS A 43 44.69 6.50 -25.67
N PHE A 44 44.20 7.74 -25.54
CA PHE A 44 42.79 8.13 -25.64
C PHE A 44 42.19 7.74 -27.00
N LEU A 45 42.89 8.05 -28.10
CA LEU A 45 42.45 7.73 -29.46
C LEU A 45 42.32 6.22 -29.71
N LYS A 46 43.14 5.40 -29.04
CA LYS A 46 43.13 3.94 -29.22
C LYS A 46 41.99 3.26 -28.43
N LYS A 47 41.50 3.89 -27.36
CA LYS A 47 40.45 3.36 -26.48
C LYS A 47 39.07 3.97 -26.70
N PHE A 48 38.98 5.05 -27.46
CA PHE A 48 37.74 5.74 -27.83
C PHE A 48 36.66 4.84 -28.47
N PRO A 49 36.98 3.91 -29.41
CA PRO A 49 35.94 3.08 -30.04
C PRO A 49 35.27 2.11 -29.05
N VAL A 50 36.06 1.52 -28.16
CA VAL A 50 35.61 0.52 -27.18
C VAL A 50 34.76 1.15 -26.07
N SER A 51 35.04 2.41 -25.74
CA SER A 51 34.27 3.15 -24.74
C SER A 51 32.95 3.68 -25.31
N MET A 52 32.92 4.05 -26.59
CA MET A 52 31.69 4.47 -27.28
C MET A 52 30.68 3.33 -27.43
N GLU A 53 31.15 2.10 -27.70
CA GLU A 53 30.29 0.90 -27.78
C GLU A 53 29.63 0.56 -26.43
N ARG A 54 30.31 0.84 -25.30
CA ARG A 54 29.76 0.64 -23.95
C ARG A 54 28.73 1.70 -23.54
N VAL A 55 28.84 2.92 -24.07
CA VAL A 55 27.86 4.00 -23.85
C VAL A 55 26.60 3.78 -24.70
N GLN A 56 26.73 3.09 -25.83
CA GLN A 56 25.62 2.79 -26.73
C GLN A 56 24.80 1.55 -26.31
N ILE A 57 25.22 0.82 -25.26
CA ILE A 57 24.37 -0.14 -24.57
C ILE A 57 23.27 0.68 -23.90
N SER A 58 22.13 0.80 -24.60
CA SER A 58 20.93 1.46 -24.13
C SER A 58 20.59 0.92 -22.74
N GLN A 59 20.82 1.72 -21.70
CA GLN A 59 20.31 1.38 -20.37
C GLN A 59 18.78 1.27 -20.51
N PRO A 60 18.17 0.12 -20.14
CA PRO A 60 16.73 0.02 -20.15
C PRO A 60 16.16 1.08 -19.21
N ASP A 61 15.20 1.83 -19.72
CA ASP A 61 14.51 2.90 -18.99
C ASP A 61 13.99 2.33 -17.65
N PRO A 62 14.07 3.08 -16.53
CA PRO A 62 13.59 2.59 -15.24
C PRO A 62 12.09 2.29 -15.31
N GLN A 63 11.74 1.01 -15.52
CA GLN A 63 10.36 0.55 -15.57
C GLN A 63 9.66 0.92 -14.25
N THR A 64 8.64 1.77 -14.37
CA THR A 64 7.78 2.15 -13.26
C THR A 64 7.09 0.88 -12.75
N PRO A 65 7.25 0.49 -11.47
CA PRO A 65 6.65 -0.73 -10.97
C PRO A 65 5.12 -0.58 -11.00
N SER A 66 4.48 -1.28 -11.92
CA SER A 66 3.02 -1.49 -11.94
C SER A 66 2.63 -2.37 -10.75
N GLY A 67 2.58 -1.77 -9.57
CA GLY A 67 2.25 -2.45 -8.31
C GLY A 67 2.04 -1.51 -7.12
N ALA A 68 2.05 -0.18 -7.35
CA ALA A 68 1.91 0.82 -6.29
C ALA A 68 0.48 0.96 -5.74
N LEU A 69 -0.52 0.33 -6.38
CA LEU A 69 -1.93 0.45 -6.03
C LEU A 69 -2.33 -0.65 -5.05
N ILE A 70 -2.74 -0.24 -3.85
CA ILE A 70 -3.32 -1.11 -2.84
C ILE A 70 -4.52 -1.83 -3.47
N HIS A 71 -4.59 -3.17 -3.35
CA HIS A 71 -5.71 -3.94 -3.89
C HIS A 71 -6.95 -3.79 -3.00
N VAL A 72 -7.59 -2.62 -3.08
CA VAL A 72 -8.79 -2.22 -2.32
C VAL A 72 -9.89 -3.30 -2.28
N PRO A 73 -10.20 -4.03 -3.37
CA PRO A 73 -11.22 -5.08 -3.34
C PRO A 73 -10.92 -6.24 -2.39
N ARG A 74 -9.63 -6.56 -2.17
CA ARG A 74 -9.21 -7.63 -1.25
C ARG A 74 -9.52 -7.27 0.21
N TYR A 75 -9.51 -5.97 0.52
CA TYR A 75 -9.73 -5.45 1.85
C TYR A 75 -11.19 -5.14 2.15
N LEU A 76 -11.93 -4.68 1.15
CA LEU A 76 -13.36 -4.39 1.28
C LEU A 76 -14.24 -5.63 1.10
N GLY A 77 -13.79 -6.63 0.33
CA GLY A 77 -14.59 -7.82 0.03
C GLY A 77 -14.99 -8.64 1.28
N ASN A 78 -14.16 -8.64 2.33
CA ASN A 78 -14.43 -9.37 3.57
C ASN A 78 -14.85 -8.46 4.74
N LEU A 79 -15.11 -7.17 4.47
CA LEU A 79 -15.50 -6.22 5.52
C LEU A 79 -16.88 -6.54 6.12
N PRO A 80 -17.94 -6.84 5.33
CA PRO A 80 -19.26 -7.14 5.89
C PRO A 80 -19.23 -8.37 6.82
N PHE A 81 -18.52 -9.43 6.42
CA PHE A 81 -18.38 -10.66 7.20
C PHE A 81 -17.62 -10.43 8.52
N ARG A 82 -16.54 -9.63 8.50
CA ARG A 82 -15.79 -9.29 9.73
C ARG A 82 -16.61 -8.46 10.71
N VAL A 83 -17.43 -7.54 10.19
CA VAL A 83 -18.36 -6.74 11.01
C VAL A 83 -19.42 -7.65 11.63
N TRP A 84 -20.08 -8.49 10.83
CA TRP A 84 -21.08 -9.44 11.32
C TRP A 84 -20.53 -10.40 12.38
N LYS A 85 -19.35 -10.98 12.16
CA LYS A 85 -18.70 -11.88 13.13
C LYS A 85 -18.40 -11.18 14.46
N LYS A 86 -17.92 -9.93 14.41
CA LYS A 86 -17.73 -9.12 15.63
C LYS A 86 -19.05 -8.77 16.31
N MET A 87 -20.10 -8.52 15.55
CA MET A 87 -21.44 -8.31 16.12
C MET A 87 -21.93 -9.55 16.86
N GLN A 88 -21.68 -10.75 16.32
CA GLN A 88 -22.05 -11.99 16.99
C GLN A 88 -21.41 -12.16 18.38
N ASP A 89 -20.15 -11.74 18.55
CA ASP A 89 -19.45 -11.80 19.85
C ASP A 89 -19.97 -10.75 20.86
N ILE A 90 -20.58 -9.67 20.39
CA ILE A 90 -21.04 -8.54 21.21
C ILE A 90 -22.55 -8.64 21.51
N VAL A 91 -23.33 -9.23 20.60
CA VAL A 91 -24.78 -9.34 20.73
C VAL A 91 -25.11 -10.42 21.76
N GLN A 92 -25.25 -9.99 23.00
CA GLN A 92 -25.97 -10.76 24.01
C GLN A 92 -27.45 -10.47 23.82
N ASN A 93 -28.23 -11.52 23.53
CA ASN A 93 -29.67 -11.39 23.43
C ASN A 93 -30.27 -11.26 24.82
N THR A 94 -30.30 -10.04 25.36
CA THR A 94 -31.03 -9.72 26.56
C THR A 94 -32.43 -9.27 26.15
N PRO A 95 -33.48 -10.07 26.41
CA PRO A 95 -34.84 -9.66 26.06
C PRO A 95 -35.19 -8.40 26.86
N VAL A 96 -35.42 -7.31 26.15
CA VAL A 96 -35.88 -6.04 26.72
C VAL A 96 -37.40 -6.03 26.68
N ILE A 97 -38.02 -5.90 27.85
CA ILE A 97 -39.46 -5.69 28.01
C ILE A 97 -39.71 -4.24 28.42
N LEU A 98 -40.80 -3.67 27.94
CA LEU A 98 -41.21 -2.31 28.23
C LEU A 98 -41.99 -2.27 29.55
N ASP A 99 -41.63 -1.36 30.46
CA ASP A 99 -42.36 -1.15 31.71
C ASP A 99 -43.58 -0.24 31.47
N PRO A 100 -44.81 -0.75 31.66
CA PRO A 100 -46.03 0.03 31.49
C PRO A 100 -46.12 1.24 32.44
N ASN A 101 -45.50 1.15 33.62
CA ASN A 101 -45.55 2.22 34.62
C ASN A 101 -44.71 3.44 34.22
N THR A 102 -43.80 3.26 33.25
CA THR A 102 -42.94 4.32 32.72
C THR A 102 -43.45 4.87 31.36
N ALA A 103 -44.56 4.33 30.83
CA ALA A 103 -45.09 4.74 29.53
C ALA A 103 -45.80 6.10 29.59
N HIS A 104 -45.41 7.01 28.69
CA HIS A 104 -46.09 8.31 28.51
C HIS A 104 -47.51 8.11 27.97
N SER A 105 -48.46 8.97 28.35
CA SER A 105 -49.90 8.86 28.02
C SER A 105 -50.25 8.88 26.53
N CYS A 106 -49.29 9.19 25.65
CA CYS A 106 -49.46 9.18 24.19
C CYS A 106 -48.80 7.96 23.53
N LEU A 107 -48.34 6.99 24.32
CA LEU A 107 -47.69 5.77 23.85
C LEU A 107 -48.55 4.57 24.23
N VAL A 108 -48.78 3.69 23.27
CA VAL A 108 -49.48 2.41 23.46
C VAL A 108 -48.45 1.29 23.33
N LEU A 109 -48.40 0.44 24.35
CA LEU A 109 -47.58 -0.77 24.36
C LEU A 109 -48.36 -1.96 23.81
N SER A 110 -47.67 -2.91 23.17
CA SER A 110 -48.26 -4.20 22.78
C SER A 110 -48.43 -5.12 23.98
N ASP A 111 -49.32 -6.13 23.88
CA ASP A 111 -49.61 -7.07 24.97
C ASP A 111 -48.39 -7.88 25.43
N ASP A 112 -47.44 -8.11 24.51
CA ASP A 112 -46.18 -8.79 24.79
C ASP A 112 -45.09 -7.84 25.33
N LEU A 113 -45.40 -6.55 25.50
CA LEU A 113 -44.52 -5.50 26.01
C LEU A 113 -43.20 -5.34 25.23
N THR A 114 -43.16 -5.78 23.96
CA THR A 114 -41.95 -5.66 23.12
C THR A 114 -42.02 -4.52 22.11
N ARG A 115 -43.18 -3.89 21.93
CA ARG A 115 -43.41 -2.87 20.92
C ARG A 115 -44.10 -1.65 21.51
N VAL A 116 -43.69 -0.48 21.05
CA VAL A 116 -44.33 0.80 21.36
C VAL A 116 -44.85 1.44 20.09
N ARG A 117 -46.06 2.01 20.16
CA ARG A 117 -46.65 2.80 19.09
C ARG A 117 -47.07 4.15 19.65
N TRP A 118 -46.86 5.21 18.87
CA TRP A 118 -47.41 6.52 19.20
C TRP A 118 -48.90 6.55 18.85
N GLN A 119 -49.72 6.95 19.82
CA GLN A 119 -51.14 7.20 19.63
C GLN A 119 -51.31 8.72 19.53
N GLY A 120 -51.30 9.21 18.29
CA GLY A 120 -51.59 10.60 17.99
C GLY A 120 -53.04 10.94 18.30
N SER A 121 -53.24 12.21 18.68
CA SER A 121 -54.55 12.85 18.85
C SER A 121 -55.33 12.90 17.55
#